data_AF-A0A2A3JTK4-F1
#
_entry.id   AF-A0A2A3JTK4-F1
#
_cell.length_a   1.000
_cell.length_b   1.000
_cell.length_c   1.000
_cell.angle_alpha   90.00
_cell.angle_beta   90.00
_cell.angle_gamma   90.00
#
_symmetry.space_group_name_H-M   'P 1'
#
loop_
_entity.id
_entity.type
_entity.pdbx_description
1 polymer ?
#
loop_
_entity_poly.entity_id
_entity_poly.type
_entity_poly.pdbx_seq_one_letter_code
_entity_poly.pdbx_strand_id
1 'polypeptide(L)'
;RRERKPLAQVFWPNLALALVMGAALPLVWQPMPLADWLWVAGYALFLFGARYVSVEALRLLPAYVATPLMNLQFVWMVGIGFFGFGELPGVGPMFGAALVIGPGLWLVADEALPARRRLRA
;
A
#
# COMPACT_ATOMS: atom_id res chain seq x y z
N ARG A 1 28.26 16.54 4.05
CA ARG A 1 27.67 15.62 3.04
C ARG A 1 26.89 14.54 3.77
N ARG A 2 25.56 14.51 3.67
CA ARG A 2 24.73 13.48 4.31
C ARG A 2 24.75 12.25 3.40
N GLU A 3 25.58 11.25 3.71
CA GLU A 3 25.55 9.97 2.99
C GLU A 3 24.16 9.36 3.16
N ARG A 4 23.31 9.48 2.13
CA ARG A 4 22.13 8.64 2.04
C ARG A 4 22.65 7.25 1.69
N LYS A 5 22.53 6.31 2.62
CA LYS A 5 22.69 4.87 2.36
C LYS A 5 21.28 4.27 2.16
N PRO A 6 20.63 4.49 1.00
CA PRO A 6 19.28 3.97 0.75
C PRO A 6 19.22 2.45 0.89
N LEU A 7 20.34 1.76 0.60
CA LEU A 7 20.49 0.33 0.83
C LEU A 7 20.29 -0.06 2.31
N ALA A 8 20.78 0.75 3.25
CA ALA A 8 20.65 0.47 4.68
C ALA A 8 19.22 0.67 5.20
N GLN A 9 18.49 1.66 4.65
CA GLN A 9 17.10 1.90 5.02
C GLN A 9 16.17 0.77 4.57
N VAL A 10 16.51 0.04 3.51
CA VAL A 10 15.74 -1.11 3.05
C VAL A 10 16.23 -2.40 3.72
N PHE A 11 17.53 -2.56 3.90
CA PHE A 11 18.14 -3.78 4.45
C PHE A 11 17.74 -4.02 5.92
N TRP A 12 17.87 -3.02 6.78
CA TRP A 12 17.62 -3.19 8.21
C TRP A 12 16.18 -3.58 8.57
N PRO A 13 15.13 -2.96 8.00
CA PRO A 13 13.75 -3.36 8.27
C PRO A 13 13.44 -4.77 7.76
N ASN A 14 13.93 -5.14 6.57
CA ASN A 14 13.69 -6.49 6.03
C ASN A 14 14.43 -7.55 6.85
N LEU A 15 15.64 -7.27 7.32
CA LEU A 15 16.38 -8.18 8.20
C LEU A 15 15.68 -8.34 9.55
N ALA A 16 15.21 -7.24 10.15
CA ALA A 16 14.44 -7.28 11.39
C ALA A 16 13.15 -8.11 11.21
N LEU A 17 12.42 -7.88 10.11
CA LEU A 17 11.21 -8.65 9.80
C LEU A 17 11.51 -10.15 9.64
N ALA A 18 12.58 -10.49 8.92
CA ALA A 18 12.99 -11.89 8.72
C ALA A 18 13.36 -12.57 10.05
N LEU A 19 14.09 -11.89 10.93
CA LEU A 19 14.46 -12.42 12.25
C LEU A 19 13.25 -12.62 13.15
N VAL A 20 12.34 -11.64 13.20
CA VAL A 20 11.13 -11.71 14.04
C VAL A 20 10.19 -12.80 13.54
N MET A 21 9.94 -12.86 12.22
CA MET A 21 9.08 -13.90 11.64
C MET A 21 9.72 -15.28 11.73
N GLY A 22 11.05 -15.39 11.58
CA GLY A 22 11.78 -16.65 11.76
C GLY A 22 11.72 -17.16 13.20
N ALA A 23 11.82 -16.27 14.19
CA ALA A 23 11.66 -16.62 15.60
C ALA A 23 10.21 -17.00 15.97
N ALA A 24 9.22 -16.42 15.28
CA ALA A 24 7.81 -16.76 15.46
C ALA A 24 7.40 -18.07 14.77
N LEU A 25 8.06 -18.42 13.66
CA LEU A 25 7.79 -19.62 12.85
C LEU A 25 7.63 -20.93 13.67
N PRO A 26 8.53 -21.28 14.62
CA PRO A 26 8.40 -22.52 15.39
C PRO A 26 7.18 -22.56 16.32
N LEU A 27 6.59 -21.41 16.69
CA LEU A 27 5.43 -21.34 17.58
C LEU A 27 4.11 -21.62 16.83
N VAL A 28 4.08 -21.39 15.52
CA VAL A 28 2.85 -21.43 14.70
C VAL A 28 2.98 -22.34 13.49
N TRP A 29 4.02 -23.19 13.46
CA TRP A 29 4.32 -24.05 12.33
C TRP A 29 3.15 -25.00 12.01
N GLN A 30 2.55 -24.80 10.84
CA GLN A 30 1.58 -25.73 10.26
C GLN A 30 2.18 -26.35 8.99
N PRO A 31 2.15 -27.68 8.85
CA PRO A 31 2.65 -28.34 7.65
C PRO A 31 1.80 -27.91 6.45
N MET A 32 2.46 -27.29 5.47
CA MET A 32 1.82 -26.69 4.31
C MET A 32 1.75 -27.70 3.16
N PRO A 33 0.55 -28.06 2.66
CA PRO A 33 0.36 -28.90 1.49
C PRO A 33 1.04 -28.34 0.23
N LEU A 34 1.43 -29.21 -0.70
CA LEU A 34 2.03 -28.79 -1.98
C LEU A 34 1.15 -27.83 -2.80
N ALA A 35 -0.18 -27.89 -2.65
CA ALA A 35 -1.10 -26.99 -3.35
C ALA A 35 -0.97 -25.54 -2.85
N ASP A 36 -0.67 -25.34 -1.57
CA ASP A 36 -0.53 -24.02 -0.97
C ASP A 36 0.76 -23.33 -1.42
N TRP A 37 1.77 -24.09 -1.85
CA TRP A 37 2.99 -23.53 -2.43
C TRP A 37 2.70 -22.77 -3.71
N LEU A 38 1.74 -23.22 -4.52
CA LEU A 38 1.33 -22.50 -5.73
C LEU A 38 0.60 -21.20 -5.36
N TRP A 39 -0.26 -21.23 -4.34
CA TRP A 39 -0.91 -20.03 -3.82
C TRP A 39 0.08 -19.02 -3.27
N VAL A 40 1.08 -19.48 -2.52
CA VAL A 40 2.15 -18.61 -1.99
C VAL A 40 3.01 -18.05 -3.12
N ALA A 41 3.37 -18.86 -4.13
CA ALA A 41 4.13 -18.38 -5.28
C ALA A 41 3.33 -17.33 -6.08
N GLY A 42 2.04 -17.58 -6.33
CA GLY A 42 1.15 -16.64 -7.01
C GLY A 42 0.99 -15.34 -6.23
N TYR A 43 0.77 -15.43 -4.92
CA TYR A 43 0.68 -14.28 -4.03
C TYR A 43 1.99 -13.48 -3.99
N ALA A 44 3.14 -14.16 -3.90
CA ALA A 44 4.45 -13.53 -3.90
C ALA A 44 4.72 -12.78 -5.21
N LEU A 45 4.37 -13.38 -6.36
CA LEU A 45 4.53 -12.73 -7.67
C LEU A 45 3.63 -11.49 -7.79
N PHE A 46 2.38 -11.60 -7.38
CA PHE A 46 1.44 -10.47 -7.42
C PHE A 46 1.88 -9.35 -6.50
N LEU A 47 2.31 -9.67 -5.28
CA LEU A 47 2.82 -8.71 -4.31
C LEU A 47 4.10 -8.03 -4.81
N PHE A 48 4.99 -8.79 -5.44
CA PHE A 48 6.20 -8.25 -6.06
C PHE A 48 5.86 -7.27 -7.19
N GLY A 49 4.93 -7.64 -8.08
CA GLY A 49 4.44 -6.75 -9.13
C GLY A 49 3.81 -5.48 -8.58
N ALA A 50 2.94 -5.59 -7.56
CA ALA A 50 2.31 -4.46 -6.90
C ALA A 50 3.34 -3.51 -6.25
N ARG A 51 4.36 -4.07 -5.59
CA ARG A 51 5.47 -3.29 -4.99
C ARG A 51 6.28 -2.59 -6.06
N TYR A 52 6.62 -3.27 -7.16
CA TYR A 52 7.35 -2.68 -8.27
C TYR A 52 6.59 -1.49 -8.88
N VAL A 53 5.31 -1.68 -9.21
CA VAL A 53 4.45 -0.61 -9.76
C VAL A 53 4.33 0.56 -8.79
N SER A 54 4.17 0.28 -7.49
CA SER A 54 4.07 1.31 -6.46
C SER A 54 5.34 2.16 -6.36
N VAL A 55 6.52 1.54 -6.41
CA VAL A 55 7.80 2.26 -6.40
C VAL A 55 7.93 3.13 -7.65
N GLU A 56 7.61 2.61 -8.82
CA GLU A 56 7.72 3.38 -10.07
C GLU A 56 6.72 4.54 -10.12
N ALA A 57 5.48 4.32 -9.68
CA ALA A 57 4.49 5.39 -9.55
C ALA A 57 5.00 6.50 -8.61
N LEU A 58 5.50 6.13 -7.43
CA LEU A 58 6.04 7.11 -6.46
C LEU A 58 7.27 7.87 -6.98
N ARG A 59 8.03 7.30 -7.92
CA ARG A 59 9.16 8.01 -8.57
C ARG A 59 8.69 9.08 -9.56
N LEU A 60 7.52 8.90 -10.17
CA LEU A 60 6.95 9.82 -11.16
C LEU A 60 6.06 10.89 -10.50
N LEU A 61 5.57 10.65 -9.28
CA LEU A 61 4.67 11.56 -8.58
C LEU A 61 5.41 12.63 -7.76
N PRO A 62 4.91 13.87 -7.74
CA PRO A 62 5.35 14.89 -6.78
C PRO A 62 5.09 14.45 -5.34
N ALA A 63 6.00 14.80 -4.42
CA ALA A 63 5.94 14.37 -3.01
C ALA A 63 4.63 14.73 -2.27
N TYR A 64 3.90 15.76 -2.71
CA TYR A 64 2.62 16.16 -2.10
C TYR A 64 1.46 15.21 -2.45
N VAL A 65 1.55 14.48 -3.56
CA VAL A 65 0.53 13.53 -4.04
C VAL A 65 0.80 12.10 -3.52
N ALA A 66 2.06 11.81 -3.17
CA ALA A 66 2.48 10.50 -2.68
C ALA A 66 1.77 10.07 -1.39
N THR A 67 1.67 10.98 -0.41
CA THR A 67 1.01 10.72 0.88
C THR A 67 -0.47 10.34 0.73
N PRO A 68 -1.31 11.11 0.03
CA PRO A 68 -2.70 10.72 -0.19
C PRO A 68 -2.84 9.45 -1.04
N LEU A 69 -1.97 9.23 -2.03
CA LEU A 69 -1.99 8.00 -2.83
C LEU A 69 -1.76 6.75 -1.97
N MET A 70 -0.81 6.78 -1.03
CA MET A 70 -0.59 5.67 -0.09
C MET A 70 -1.83 5.42 0.78
N ASN A 71 -2.54 6.46 1.20
CA ASN A 71 -3.75 6.30 2.01
C ASN A 71 -4.93 5.72 1.22
N LEU A 72 -4.94 5.81 -0.12
CA LEU A 72 -5.97 5.20 -0.96
C LEU A 72 -6.09 3.68 -0.74
N GLN A 73 -5.01 3.02 -0.29
CA GLN A 73 -5.05 1.61 0.09
C GLN A 73 -6.14 1.30 1.13
N PHE A 74 -6.45 2.25 2.03
CA PHE A 74 -7.48 2.09 3.05
C PHE A 74 -8.89 2.08 2.44
N VAL A 75 -9.12 2.88 1.40
CA VAL A 75 -10.41 2.87 0.68
C VAL A 75 -10.64 1.51 0.03
N TRP A 76 -9.63 0.98 -0.65
CA TRP A 76 -9.69 -0.35 -1.25
C TRP A 76 -9.84 -1.45 -0.20
N MET A 77 -9.18 -1.33 0.95
CA MET A 77 -9.31 -2.28 2.05
C MET A 77 -10.76 -2.33 2.59
N VAL A 78 -11.39 -1.17 2.80
CA VAL A 78 -12.81 -1.12 3.23
C VAL A 78 -13.75 -1.61 2.12
N GLY A 79 -13.49 -1.22 0.87
CA GLY A 79 -14.30 -1.65 -0.28
C GLY A 79 -14.25 -3.18 -0.48
N ILE A 80 -13.06 -3.78 -0.47
CA ILE A 80 -12.88 -5.22 -0.59
C ILE A 80 -13.48 -5.95 0.62
N GLY A 81 -13.37 -5.39 1.83
CA GLY A 81 -14.03 -5.94 3.02
C GLY A 81 -15.55 -6.00 2.86
N PHE A 82 -16.17 -4.90 2.42
CA PHE A 82 -17.61 -4.82 2.20
C PHE A 82 -18.08 -5.73 1.05
N PHE A 83 -17.43 -5.68 -0.13
CA PHE A 83 -17.85 -6.42 -1.31
C PHE A 83 -17.43 -7.89 -1.32
N GLY A 84 -16.25 -8.21 -0.76
CA GLY A 84 -15.68 -9.55 -0.78
C GLY A 84 -16.12 -10.42 0.39
N PHE A 85 -16.29 -9.82 1.58
CA PHE A 85 -16.59 -10.56 2.81
C PHE A 85 -17.99 -10.27 3.37
N GLY A 86 -18.70 -9.25 2.85
CA GLY A 86 -20.06 -8.91 3.32
C GLY A 86 -20.09 -8.39 4.77
N GLU A 87 -18.93 -8.12 5.37
CA GLU A 87 -18.83 -7.55 6.70
C GLU A 87 -19.31 -6.09 6.62
N LEU A 88 -20.46 -5.79 7.23
CA LEU A 88 -20.91 -4.41 7.35
C LEU A 88 -19.89 -3.64 8.21
N PRO A 89 -19.15 -2.68 7.63
CA PRO A 89 -18.20 -1.92 8.40
C PRO A 89 -18.95 -1.16 9.49
N GLY A 90 -18.55 -1.36 10.75
CA GLY A 90 -19.09 -0.60 11.87
C GLY A 90 -18.81 0.91 11.72
N VAL A 91 -19.29 1.69 12.69
CA VAL A 91 -19.20 3.16 12.66
C VAL A 91 -17.74 3.66 12.47
N GLY A 92 -16.76 2.96 13.06
CA GLY A 92 -15.33 3.30 12.96
C GLY A 92 -14.76 3.20 11.54
N PRO A 93 -14.81 2.02 10.88
CA PRO A 93 -14.35 1.88 9.50
C PRO A 93 -15.10 2.77 8.49
N MET A 94 -16.41 3.04 8.70
CA MET A 94 -17.15 4.00 7.86
C MET A 94 -16.59 5.43 7.99
N PHE A 95 -16.29 5.88 9.21
CA PHE A 95 -15.65 7.17 9.45
C PHE A 95 -14.24 7.22 8.82
N GLY A 96 -13.45 6.16 8.98
CA GLY A 96 -12.14 6.04 8.35
C GLY A 96 -12.21 6.11 6.83
N ALA A 97 -13.16 5.39 6.22
CA ALA A 97 -13.39 5.44 4.78
C ALA A 97 -13.79 6.86 4.32
N ALA A 98 -14.72 7.51 5.00
CA ALA A 98 -15.13 8.88 4.69
C ALA A 98 -13.95 9.88 4.79
N LEU A 99 -13.10 9.73 5.81
CA LEU A 99 -11.94 10.59 6.02
C LEU A 99 -10.83 10.39 4.97
N VAL A 100 -10.75 9.21 4.34
CA VAL A 100 -9.80 8.93 3.26
C VAL A 100 -10.39 9.29 1.89
N ILE A 101 -11.69 9.03 1.68
CA ILE A 101 -12.40 9.34 0.43
C ILE A 101 -12.50 10.86 0.21
N GLY A 102 -12.74 11.65 1.26
CA GLY A 102 -12.85 13.11 1.15
C GLY A 102 -11.63 13.79 0.52
N PRO A 103 -10.41 13.61 1.07
CA PRO A 103 -9.17 14.12 0.49
C PRO A 103 -8.86 13.50 -0.89
N GLY A 104 -9.19 12.22 -1.10
CA GLY A 104 -9.01 11.55 -2.39
C GLY A 104 -9.84 12.18 -3.51
N LEU A 105 -11.10 12.51 -3.24
CA LEU A 105 -11.97 13.24 -4.16
C LEU A 105 -11.47 14.66 -4.42
N TRP A 106 -10.97 15.35 -3.38
CA TRP A 106 -10.41 16.70 -3.54
C TRP A 106 -9.13 16.70 -4.40
N LEU A 107 -8.27 15.70 -4.24
CA LEU A 107 -7.07 15.50 -5.05
C LEU A 107 -7.41 15.24 -6.52
N VAL A 108 -8.39 14.34 -6.77
CA VAL A 108 -8.88 14.07 -8.13
C VAL A 108 -9.55 15.31 -8.73
N ALA A 109 -10.27 16.10 -7.94
CA ALA A 109 -10.88 17.35 -8.41
C ALA A 109 -9.83 18.43 -8.75
N ASP A 110 -8.76 18.56 -7.96
CA ASP A 110 -7.65 19.49 -8.23
C ASP A 110 -6.88 19.09 -9.50
N GLU A 111 -6.71 17.79 -9.75
CA GLU A 111 -6.00 17.25 -10.91
C GLU A 111 -6.88 17.20 -12.18
N ALA A 112 -8.19 16.95 -12.02
CA ALA A 112 -9.22 17.05 -13.06
C ALA A 112 -9.61 18.50 -13.40
N LEU A 113 -9.01 19.48 -12.73
CA LEU A 113 -8.95 20.88 -13.15
C LEU A 113 -7.61 21.18 -13.87
N PRO A 114 -7.30 20.57 -15.03
CA PRO A 114 -6.18 21.03 -15.82
C PRO A 114 -6.52 22.43 -16.38
N ALA A 115 -5.54 23.33 -16.28
CA ALA A 115 -5.43 24.59 -17.04
C ALA A 115 -6.07 25.87 -16.49
N ARG A 116 -5.56 26.37 -15.35
CA ARG A 116 -5.39 27.84 -15.18
C ARG A 116 -3.96 28.32 -14.94
N ARG A 117 -2.97 27.43 -14.84
CA ARG A 117 -1.58 27.82 -14.51
C ARG A 117 -0.64 28.04 -15.69
N ARG A 118 -1.06 27.79 -16.94
CA ARG A 118 -0.24 28.06 -18.16
C ARG A 118 -0.51 29.41 -18.84
N LEU A 119 -1.34 30.30 -18.27
CA LEU A 119 -1.66 31.63 -18.84
C LEU A 119 -0.92 32.80 -18.13
N ARG A 120 0.12 32.53 -17.35
CA ARG A 120 0.93 33.56 -16.64
C ARG A 120 2.44 33.38 -16.79
N ALA A 121 2.90 32.86 -17.93
CA ALA A 121 4.31 32.91 -18.33
C ALA A 121 4.42 33.67 -19.64
#